data_AF-A0A9W2X1I9-F1
#
_entry.id   AF-A0A9W2X1I9-F1
#
_cell.length_a   1.000
_cell.length_b   1.000
_cell.length_c   1.000
_cell.angle_alpha   90.00
_cell.angle_beta   90.00
_cell.angle_gamma   90.00
#
_symmetry.space_group_name_H-M   'P 1'
#
loop_
_entity.id
_entity.type
_entity.pdbx_description
1 polymer ?
#
loop_
_entity_poly.entity_id
_entity_poly.type
_entity_poly.pdbx_seq_one_letter_code
_entity_poly.pdbx_strand_id
1 'polypeptide(L)'
;MSAAGAGAGVEAGFSSEELLSLRFPLHRACRDGDLATLCSLLQHTPRAHLAAEDSFYGWTPVHWAAHFGKLECLIQLVRAGATLDVSTTRYAQTPAHIAAFGGHPQCLVWLIQAGASINKPDCEGETPIHKAARSGSLDCISALAANGAHAETLECLFPTKCD
;
A
#
# COMPACT_ATOMS: atom_id res chain seq x y z
N MET A 1 -40.16 -44.21 -18.38
CA MET A 1 -39.27 -44.33 -17.21
C MET A 1 -37.93 -43.76 -17.64
N SER A 2 -37.73 -42.48 -17.32
CA SER A 2 -36.60 -41.66 -17.81
C SER A 2 -35.29 -42.02 -17.16
N ALA A 3 -34.24 -41.80 -17.95
CA ALA A 3 -32.85 -42.10 -17.72
C ALA A 3 -32.21 -41.34 -16.54
N ALA A 4 -31.21 -42.00 -15.97
CA ALA A 4 -30.15 -41.43 -15.14
C ALA A 4 -29.29 -40.42 -15.93
N GLY A 5 -28.64 -39.49 -15.22
CA GLY A 5 -27.60 -38.67 -15.81
C GLY A 5 -27.13 -37.51 -14.94
N ALA A 6 -26.20 -37.82 -14.03
CA ALA A 6 -25.20 -36.95 -13.40
C ALA A 6 -25.29 -35.42 -13.63
N GLY A 7 -25.75 -34.70 -12.61
CA GLY A 7 -25.36 -33.30 -12.41
C GLY A 7 -23.94 -33.25 -11.87
N ALA A 8 -22.96 -33.09 -12.77
CA ALA A 8 -21.58 -32.84 -12.40
C ALA A 8 -21.49 -31.51 -11.66
N GLY A 9 -21.12 -31.58 -10.38
CA GLY A 9 -20.67 -30.41 -9.64
C GLY A 9 -19.40 -29.87 -10.30
N VAL A 10 -19.44 -28.62 -10.71
CA VAL A 10 -18.23 -27.86 -11.03
C VAL A 10 -17.99 -26.92 -9.85
N GLU A 11 -17.57 -27.50 -8.73
CA GLU A 11 -16.84 -26.78 -7.70
C GLU A 11 -15.44 -26.50 -8.29
N ALA A 12 -15.34 -25.48 -9.14
CA ALA A 12 -14.06 -24.87 -9.47
C ALA A 12 -13.63 -24.06 -8.24
N GLY A 13 -13.10 -24.78 -7.25
CA GLY A 13 -12.44 -24.18 -6.09
C GLY A 13 -11.16 -23.51 -6.55
N PHE A 14 -11.28 -22.28 -7.06
CA PHE A 14 -10.12 -21.44 -7.29
C PHE A 14 -9.38 -21.25 -5.96
N SER A 15 -8.08 -21.49 -5.97
CA SER A 15 -7.25 -21.17 -4.81
C SER A 15 -7.34 -19.67 -4.52
N SER A 16 -7.28 -19.27 -3.25
CA SER A 16 -7.22 -17.85 -2.86
C SER A 16 -6.11 -17.10 -3.63
N GLU A 17 -4.99 -17.77 -3.95
CA GLU A 17 -3.91 -17.21 -4.75
C GLU A 17 -4.28 -16.98 -6.23
N GLU A 18 -5.12 -17.82 -6.83
CA GLU A 18 -5.60 -17.65 -8.21
C GLU A 18 -6.64 -16.54 -8.31
N LEU A 19 -7.52 -16.43 -7.31
CA LEU A 19 -8.47 -15.31 -7.18
C LEU A 19 -7.74 -13.98 -6.98
N LEU A 20 -6.69 -13.95 -6.16
CA LEU A 20 -5.83 -12.77 -6.02
C LEU A 20 -5.09 -12.45 -7.32
N SER A 21 -4.60 -13.47 -8.03
CA SER A 21 -3.89 -13.31 -9.31
C SER A 21 -4.78 -12.73 -10.41
N LEU A 22 -6.05 -13.13 -10.48
CA LEU A 22 -7.00 -12.64 -11.48
C LEU A 22 -7.59 -11.27 -11.12
N ARG A 23 -7.77 -10.99 -9.82
CA ARG A 23 -8.49 -9.81 -9.35
C ARG A 23 -7.59 -8.60 -9.14
N PHE A 24 -6.32 -8.81 -8.78
CA PHE A 24 -5.39 -7.73 -8.39
C PHE A 24 -3.95 -7.96 -8.93
N PRO A 25 -3.75 -8.05 -10.24
CA PRO A 25 -2.44 -8.37 -10.83
C PRO A 25 -1.37 -7.30 -10.52
N LEU A 26 -1.75 -6.02 -10.45
CA LEU A 26 -0.84 -4.93 -10.09
C LEU A 26 -0.38 -5.03 -8.64
N HIS A 27 -1.29 -5.27 -7.69
CA HIS A 27 -0.96 -5.44 -6.28
C HIS A 27 0.00 -6.60 -6.07
N ARG A 28 -0.25 -7.75 -6.73
CA ARG A 28 0.65 -8.91 -6.66
C ARG A 28 2.06 -8.59 -7.16
N ALA A 29 2.17 -7.96 -8.33
CA ALA A 29 3.48 -7.56 -8.86
C ALA A 29 4.22 -6.63 -7.88
N CYS A 30 3.48 -5.75 -7.18
CA CYS A 30 4.04 -4.86 -6.16
C CYS A 30 4.41 -5.56 -4.84
N ARG A 31 3.73 -6.64 -4.45
CA ARG A 31 4.15 -7.49 -3.32
C ARG A 31 5.43 -8.24 -3.65
N ASP A 32 5.43 -8.90 -4.79
CA ASP A 32 6.48 -9.84 -5.18
C ASP A 32 7.73 -9.06 -5.64
N GLY A 33 7.57 -7.79 -6.04
CA GLY A 33 8.64 -6.97 -6.62
C GLY A 33 8.93 -7.32 -8.07
N ASP A 34 7.97 -7.94 -8.76
CA ASP A 34 8.09 -8.34 -10.15
C ASP A 34 7.92 -7.11 -11.06
N LEU A 35 9.03 -6.41 -11.25
CA LEU A 35 9.09 -5.20 -12.06
C LEU A 35 8.76 -5.47 -13.53
N ALA A 36 9.12 -6.64 -14.07
CA ALA A 36 8.89 -6.97 -15.47
C ALA A 36 7.40 -7.12 -15.73
N THR A 37 6.71 -7.92 -14.89
CA THR A 37 5.26 -8.09 -14.97
C THR A 37 4.55 -6.76 -14.68
N LEU A 38 5.00 -5.99 -13.68
CA LEU A 38 4.42 -4.68 -13.40
C LEU A 38 4.49 -3.75 -14.62
N CYS A 39 5.67 -3.61 -15.24
CA CYS A 39 5.83 -2.77 -16.43
C CYS A 39 4.96 -3.23 -17.60
N SER A 40 4.84 -4.55 -17.82
CA SER A 40 3.97 -5.09 -18.86
C SER A 40 2.49 -4.80 -18.58
N LEU A 41 2.05 -4.88 -17.32
CA LEU A 41 0.68 -4.54 -16.94
C LEU A 41 0.43 -3.03 -17.13
N LEU A 42 1.37 -2.18 -16.72
CA LEU A 42 1.25 -0.72 -16.81
C LEU A 42 1.08 -0.20 -18.23
N GLN A 43 1.60 -0.90 -19.25
CA GLN A 43 1.42 -0.55 -20.67
C GLN A 43 -0.03 -0.63 -21.14
N HIS A 44 -0.82 -1.52 -20.53
CA HIS A 44 -2.19 -1.81 -20.96
C HIS A 44 -3.25 -1.39 -19.93
N THR A 45 -2.84 -1.02 -18.71
CA THR A 45 -3.77 -0.61 -17.66
C THR A 45 -4.13 0.88 -17.76
N PRO A 46 -5.43 1.22 -17.78
CA PRO A 46 -5.85 2.61 -17.67
C PRO A 46 -5.49 3.17 -16.29
N ARG A 47 -5.16 4.46 -16.21
CA ARG A 47 -4.76 5.14 -14.95
C ARG A 47 -5.73 4.95 -13.78
N ALA A 48 -7.03 4.80 -14.07
CA ALA A 48 -8.05 4.55 -13.05
C ALA A 48 -7.77 3.28 -12.23
N HIS A 49 -7.12 2.27 -12.80
CA HIS A 49 -6.75 1.04 -12.09
C HIS A 49 -5.58 1.21 -11.12
N LEU A 50 -4.80 2.29 -11.22
CA LEU A 50 -3.71 2.59 -10.26
C LEU A 50 -4.24 3.03 -8.90
N ALA A 51 -5.50 3.46 -8.85
CA ALA A 51 -6.22 3.78 -7.63
C ALA A 51 -7.12 2.63 -7.14
N ALA A 52 -7.07 1.46 -7.79
CA ALA A 52 -7.88 0.32 -7.38
C ALA A 52 -7.43 -0.18 -6.01
N GLU A 53 -8.37 -0.24 -5.07
CA GLU A 53 -8.11 -0.73 -3.72
C GLU A 53 -8.36 -2.24 -3.62
N ASP A 54 -7.52 -2.94 -2.86
CA ASP A 54 -7.82 -4.31 -2.47
C ASP A 54 -8.96 -4.36 -1.44
N SER A 55 -9.70 -5.47 -1.43
CA SER A 55 -10.89 -5.61 -0.59
C SER A 55 -10.60 -5.88 0.89
N PHE A 56 -9.35 -6.14 1.28
CA PHE A 56 -8.98 -6.54 2.65
C PHE A 56 -8.58 -5.32 3.49
N TYR A 57 -7.74 -4.46 2.93
CA TYR A 57 -7.16 -3.32 3.63
C TYR A 57 -7.50 -1.97 3.00
N GLY A 58 -8.14 -1.96 1.83
CA GLY A 58 -8.37 -0.73 1.07
C GLY A 58 -7.06 -0.14 0.53
N TRP A 59 -6.07 -0.99 0.19
CA TRP A 59 -4.78 -0.53 -0.27
C TRP A 59 -4.70 -0.51 -1.80
N THR A 60 -4.15 0.57 -2.32
CA THR A 60 -3.77 0.69 -3.73
C THR A 60 -2.44 -0.02 -4.02
N PRO A 61 -2.06 -0.23 -5.29
CA PRO A 61 -0.75 -0.82 -5.63
C PRO A 61 0.44 -0.06 -5.03
N VAL A 62 0.35 1.27 -4.87
CA VAL A 62 1.42 2.10 -4.27
C VAL A 62 1.61 1.76 -2.79
N HIS A 63 0.51 1.53 -2.06
CA HIS A 63 0.59 1.09 -0.66
C HIS A 63 1.22 -0.30 -0.53
N TRP A 64 0.90 -1.22 -1.45
CA TRP A 64 1.54 -2.54 -1.49
C TRP A 64 3.05 -2.43 -1.74
N ALA A 65 3.46 -1.67 -2.76
CA ALA A 65 4.88 -1.45 -3.04
C ALA A 65 5.61 -0.80 -1.84
N ALA A 66 4.97 0.15 -1.17
CA ALA A 66 5.50 0.78 0.04
C ALA A 66 5.62 -0.20 1.21
N HIS A 67 4.61 -1.06 1.43
CA HIS A 67 4.56 -2.02 2.53
C HIS A 67 5.61 -3.13 2.41
N PHE A 68 5.91 -3.56 1.19
CA PHE A 68 6.86 -4.63 0.92
C PHE A 68 8.26 -4.11 0.51
N GLY A 69 8.48 -2.79 0.61
CA GLY A 69 9.79 -2.18 0.36
C GLY A 69 10.24 -2.26 -1.10
N LYS A 70 9.31 -2.32 -2.06
CA LYS A 70 9.60 -2.45 -3.49
C LYS A 70 9.77 -1.08 -4.14
N LEU A 71 10.94 -0.47 -3.94
CA LEU A 71 11.24 0.88 -4.41
C LEU A 71 11.04 1.04 -5.92
N GLU A 72 11.53 0.10 -6.73
CA GLU A 72 11.44 0.16 -8.19
C GLU A 72 9.99 0.09 -8.66
N CYS A 73 9.18 -0.75 -8.03
CA CYS A 73 7.75 -0.83 -8.31
C CYS A 73 7.05 0.48 -7.97
N LEU A 74 7.38 1.06 -6.80
CA LEU A 74 6.84 2.32 -6.34
C LEU A 74 7.17 3.46 -7.33
N ILE A 75 8.41 3.54 -7.80
CA ILE A 75 8.85 4.50 -8.83
C ILE A 75 8.03 4.33 -10.12
N GLN A 76 7.86 3.10 -10.61
CA GLN A 76 7.14 2.87 -11.86
C GLN A 76 5.64 3.19 -11.76
N LEU A 77 5.02 2.87 -10.63
CA LEU A 77 3.61 3.22 -10.38
C LEU A 77 3.41 4.74 -10.43
N VAL A 78 4.26 5.51 -9.74
CA VAL A 78 4.16 6.98 -9.74
C VAL A 78 4.44 7.54 -11.13
N ARG A 79 5.41 7.00 -11.87
CA ARG A 79 5.65 7.38 -13.29
C ARG A 79 4.46 7.09 -14.19
N ALA A 80 3.72 6.00 -13.94
CA ALA A 80 2.49 5.68 -14.67
C ALA A 80 1.31 6.60 -14.31
N GLY A 81 1.45 7.41 -13.25
CA GLY A 81 0.46 8.39 -12.80
C GLY A 81 -0.30 7.97 -11.54
N ALA A 82 0.22 7.04 -10.76
CA ALA A 82 -0.35 6.73 -9.45
C ALA A 82 -0.13 7.90 -8.48
N THR A 83 -1.13 8.20 -7.66
CA THR A 83 -1.06 9.26 -6.66
C THR A 83 -0.19 8.83 -5.47
N LEU A 84 0.74 9.70 -5.07
CA LEU A 84 1.70 9.46 -3.98
C LEU A 84 1.15 9.71 -2.56
N ASP A 85 0.11 10.54 -2.45
CA ASP A 85 -0.55 10.91 -1.18
C ASP A 85 -1.98 10.36 -1.06
N VAL A 86 -2.26 9.26 -1.75
CA VAL A 86 -3.52 8.52 -1.57
C VAL A 86 -3.59 7.99 -0.14
N SER A 87 -4.73 8.14 0.52
CA SER A 87 -4.96 7.62 1.86
C SER A 87 -5.73 6.31 1.77
N THR A 88 -5.38 5.32 2.58
CA THR A 88 -6.16 4.09 2.72
C THR A 88 -7.54 4.39 3.30
N THR A 89 -8.55 3.66 2.83
CA THR A 89 -9.94 3.85 3.28
C THR A 89 -10.14 3.61 4.77
N ARG A 90 -9.41 2.65 5.36
CA ARG A 90 -9.65 2.23 6.75
C ARG A 90 -8.99 3.12 7.79
N TYR A 91 -7.75 3.52 7.56
CA TYR A 91 -6.93 4.21 8.55
C TYR A 91 -6.43 5.58 8.10
N ALA A 92 -6.84 6.05 6.91
CA ALA A 92 -6.36 7.29 6.30
C ALA A 92 -4.83 7.34 6.08
N GLN A 93 -4.15 6.19 6.12
CA GLN A 93 -2.69 6.10 6.01
C GLN A 93 -2.22 6.35 4.58
N THR A 94 -1.17 7.14 4.41
CA THR A 94 -0.51 7.35 3.11
C THR A 94 0.58 6.31 2.85
N PRO A 95 1.09 6.16 1.61
CA PRO A 95 2.26 5.33 1.33
C PRO A 95 3.46 5.61 2.26
N ALA A 96 3.66 6.86 2.68
CA ALA A 96 4.71 7.21 3.63
C ALA A 96 4.49 6.58 5.02
N HIS A 97 3.25 6.53 5.52
CA HIS A 97 2.93 5.81 6.77
C HIS A 97 3.25 4.33 6.64
N ILE A 98 2.86 3.73 5.52
CA ILE A 98 3.01 2.30 5.27
C ILE A 98 4.49 1.93 5.11
N ALA A 99 5.28 2.71 4.37
CA ALA A 99 6.73 2.50 4.24
C ALA A 99 7.47 2.68 5.57
N ALA A 100 7.06 3.67 6.37
CA ALA A 100 7.61 3.90 7.70
C ALA A 100 7.28 2.75 8.66
N PHE A 101 6.04 2.27 8.66
CA PHE A 101 5.63 1.11 9.47
C PHE A 101 6.33 -0.19 9.04
N GLY A 102 6.53 -0.39 7.73
CA GLY A 102 7.28 -1.53 7.19
C GLY A 102 8.79 -1.45 7.43
N GLY A 103 9.30 -0.32 7.94
CA GLY A 103 10.73 -0.14 8.16
C GLY A 103 11.54 -0.09 6.87
N HIS A 104 11.00 0.54 5.81
CA HIS A 104 11.61 0.61 4.48
C HIS A 104 12.17 2.01 4.18
N PRO A 105 13.38 2.35 4.68
CA PRO A 105 13.92 3.71 4.60
C PRO A 105 14.17 4.15 3.15
N GLN A 106 14.55 3.25 2.23
CA GLN A 106 14.77 3.62 0.83
C GLN A 106 13.47 4.05 0.15
N CYS A 107 12.37 3.32 0.35
CA CYS A 107 11.05 3.73 -0.14
C CYS A 107 10.61 5.04 0.48
N LEU A 108 10.81 5.20 1.79
CA LEU A 108 10.41 6.39 2.52
C LEU A 108 11.17 7.65 2.07
N VAL A 109 12.49 7.55 1.94
CA VAL A 109 13.35 8.63 1.41
C VAL A 109 12.93 9.02 0.00
N TRP A 110 12.67 8.02 -0.86
CA TRP A 110 12.20 8.31 -2.20
C TRP A 110 10.84 9.01 -2.22
N LEU A 111 9.89 8.55 -1.39
CA LEU A 111 8.57 9.18 -1.25
C LEU A 111 8.69 10.64 -0.80
N ILE A 112 9.55 10.92 0.17
CA ILE A 112 9.85 12.29 0.63
C ILE A 112 10.37 13.15 -0.52
N GLN A 113 11.37 12.64 -1.27
CA GLN A 113 11.95 13.35 -2.40
C GLN A 113 10.97 13.56 -3.55
N ALA A 114 10.00 12.65 -3.72
CA ALA A 114 8.92 12.75 -4.67
C ALA A 114 7.80 13.72 -4.23
N GLY A 115 7.92 14.34 -3.04
CA GLY A 115 6.99 15.34 -2.53
C GLY A 115 5.83 14.76 -1.70
N ALA A 116 5.98 13.57 -1.13
CA ALA A 116 4.95 12.98 -0.28
C ALA A 116 4.79 13.73 1.05
N SER A 117 3.55 13.81 1.51
CA SER A 117 3.19 14.45 2.77
C SER A 117 3.66 13.60 3.96
N ILE A 118 4.66 14.09 4.68
CA ILE A 118 5.25 13.38 5.84
C ILE A 118 4.75 13.83 7.21
N ASN A 119 3.87 14.84 7.24
CA ASN A 119 3.26 15.37 8.47
C ASN A 119 1.74 15.21 8.48
N LYS A 120 1.15 14.56 7.46
CA LYS A 120 -0.28 14.27 7.43
C LYS A 120 -0.59 13.21 8.50
N PRO A 121 -1.51 13.46 9.45
CA PRO A 121 -1.93 12.44 10.40
C PRO A 121 -2.88 11.43 9.76
N ASP A 122 -2.83 10.20 10.25
CA ASP A 122 -3.79 9.14 9.95
C ASP A 122 -5.02 9.25 10.88
N CYS A 123 -5.95 8.28 10.84
CA CYS A 123 -7.17 8.35 11.65
C CYS A 123 -6.93 8.24 13.16
N GLU A 124 -5.75 7.75 13.58
CA GLU A 124 -5.34 7.66 14.98
C GLU A 124 -4.56 8.90 15.42
N GLY A 125 -4.41 9.90 14.54
CA GLY A 125 -3.54 11.05 14.78
C GLY A 125 -2.06 10.72 14.61
N GLU A 126 -1.71 9.50 14.18
CA GLU A 126 -0.33 9.08 13.99
C GLU A 126 0.17 9.56 12.62
N THR A 127 1.39 10.11 12.60
CA THR A 127 2.10 10.52 11.39
C THR A 127 3.13 9.44 11.00
N PRO A 128 3.77 9.51 9.81
CA PRO A 128 4.79 8.54 9.42
C PRO A 128 5.91 8.34 10.44
N ILE A 129 6.31 9.37 11.20
CA ILE A 129 7.37 9.22 12.23
C ILE A 129 6.90 8.38 13.42
N HIS A 130 5.62 8.46 13.80
CA HIS A 130 5.04 7.58 14.81
C HIS A 130 5.03 6.14 14.33
N LYS A 131 4.65 5.90 13.07
CA LYS A 131 4.68 4.55 12.47
C LYS A 131 6.11 3.99 12.40
N ALA A 132 7.10 4.82 12.05
CA ALA A 132 8.51 4.44 12.10
C ALA A 132 8.95 4.06 13.52
N ALA A 133 8.57 4.84 14.53
CA ALA A 133 8.84 4.53 15.94
C ALA A 133 8.21 3.20 16.37
N ARG A 134 6.95 2.93 15.99
CA ARG A 134 6.27 1.66 16.26
C ARG A 134 6.94 0.46 15.61
N SER A 135 7.51 0.65 14.42
CA SER A 135 8.28 -0.39 13.71
C SER A 135 9.66 -0.64 14.32
N GLY A 136 10.17 0.30 15.14
CA GLY A 136 11.54 0.27 15.65
C GLY A 136 12.61 0.65 14.62
N SER A 137 12.22 1.15 13.43
CA SER A 137 13.15 1.50 12.37
C SER A 137 13.80 2.87 12.61
N LEU A 138 14.99 2.85 13.22
CA LEU A 138 15.79 4.07 13.45
C LEU A 138 16.13 4.78 12.15
N ASP A 139 16.41 4.05 11.07
CA ASP A 139 16.73 4.63 9.76
C ASP A 139 15.55 5.43 9.19
N CYS A 140 14.32 4.91 9.32
CA CYS A 140 13.11 5.65 8.92
C CYS A 140 12.90 6.90 9.78
N ILE A 141 13.12 6.81 11.10
CA ILE A 141 13.02 7.96 12.01
C ILE A 141 14.05 9.02 11.61
N SER A 142 15.30 8.63 11.40
CA SER A 142 16.38 9.54 10.99
C SER A 142 16.08 10.18 9.64
N ALA A 143 15.59 9.42 8.66
CA ALA A 143 15.19 9.96 7.36
C ALA A 143 14.07 10.99 7.49
N LEU A 144 13.03 10.71 8.29
CA LEU A 144 11.92 11.63 8.52
C LEU A 144 12.35 12.89 9.26
N ALA A 145 13.12 12.74 10.36
CA ALA A 145 13.63 13.86 11.14
C ALA A 145 14.53 14.78 10.30
N ALA A 146 15.41 14.21 9.47
CA ALA A 146 16.29 14.96 8.58
C ALA A 146 15.53 15.77 7.52
N ASN A 147 14.29 15.37 7.19
CA ASN A 147 13.44 16.04 6.20
C ASN A 147 12.34 16.90 6.85
N GLY A 148 12.46 17.22 8.14
CA GLY A 148 11.56 18.13 8.84
C GLY A 148 10.22 17.52 9.25
N ALA A 149 10.16 16.19 9.43
CA ALA A 149 9.02 15.58 10.10
C ALA A 149 8.95 16.06 11.56
N HIS A 150 7.78 16.52 11.98
CA HIS A 150 7.58 16.96 13.35
C HIS A 150 7.46 15.74 14.28
N ALA A 151 8.42 15.57 15.17
CA ALA A 151 8.34 14.57 16.24
C ALA A 151 7.41 15.03 17.38
N GLU A 152 7.01 16.31 17.38
CA GLU A 152 6.40 17.01 18.52
C GLU A 152 4.87 17.00 18.54
N THR A 153 4.20 16.20 17.71
CA THR A 153 2.74 16.01 17.81
C THR A 153 2.31 15.16 19.01
N LEU A 154 3.08 15.16 20.11
CA LEU A 154 2.77 14.53 21.40
C LEU A 154 1.66 15.25 22.18
N GLU A 155 0.64 15.73 21.49
CA GLU A 155 -0.62 16.17 22.10
C GLU A 155 -1.80 15.45 21.46
N CYS A 156 -1.86 14.14 21.68
CA CYS A 156 -3.13 13.43 21.83
C CYS A 156 -2.96 12.28 22.83
N LEU A 157 -2.95 12.66 24.12
CA LEU A 157 -3.71 11.91 25.12
C LEU A 157 -5.08 11.56 24.51
N PHE A 158 -5.44 10.28 24.49
CA PHE A 158 -6.81 9.76 24.39
C PHE A 158 -7.86 10.66 23.72
N PRO A 159 -8.13 10.55 22.40
CA PRO A 159 -9.43 10.90 21.87
C PRO A 159 -10.37 9.71 22.13
N THR A 160 -11.26 9.91 23.09
CA THR A 160 -12.51 9.16 23.26
C THR A 160 -13.20 8.92 21.92
N LYS A 161 -13.61 7.67 21.67
CA LYS A 161 -14.70 7.24 20.79
C LYS A 161 -14.79 7.96 19.43
N CYS A 162 -14.44 7.23 18.38
CA CYS A 162 -15.10 7.42 17.09
C CYS A 162 -16.59 7.08 17.30
N ASP A 163 -17.45 8.10 17.31
CA ASP A 163 -18.90 7.94 17.11
C ASP A 163 -19.21 7.67 15.63
#